data_AF-A0A1U7ST18-F1
#
_entry.id   AF-A0A1U7ST18-F1
#
_cell.length_a   1.000
_cell.length_b   1.000
_cell.length_c   1.000
_cell.angle_alpha   90.00
_cell.angle_beta   90.00
_cell.angle_gamma   90.00
#
_symmetry.space_group_name_H-M   'P 1'
#
loop_
_entity.id
_entity.type
_entity.pdbx_description
1 polymer ?
#
loop_
_entity_poly.entity_id
_entity_poly.type
_entity_poly.pdbx_seq_one_letter_code
_entity_poly.pdbx_strand_id
1 'polypeptide(L)'
;MEVGKMTVSINKAINTQEVAVKEKHARTCILGTHHEKGAQTFWCVVNRLPLSSNAVLCWKFCHVFHKLLRDGHPNVLKDSLRYKNELIDMSRMWVSCLWGIASVNELLTVGDSTRDPSI
;
A
#
# COMPACT_ATOMS: atom_id res chain seq x y z
N MET A 1 19.64 9.77 -11.68
CA MET A 1 18.45 10.45 -11.13
C MET A 1 17.23 9.54 -11.33
N GLU A 2 16.94 8.63 -10.38
CA GLU A 2 15.76 7.72 -10.44
C GLU A 2 15.05 7.60 -9.08
N VAL A 3 15.75 7.83 -7.96
CA VAL A 3 15.22 7.78 -6.57
C VAL A 3 13.97 8.65 -6.35
N GLY A 4 13.84 9.78 -7.07
CA GLY A 4 12.67 10.66 -6.97
C GLY A 4 11.36 10.03 -7.49
N LYS A 5 11.41 9.15 -8.49
CA LYS A 5 10.19 8.55 -9.09
C LYS A 5 9.53 7.54 -8.16
N MET A 6 10.34 6.77 -7.42
CA MET A 6 9.83 5.81 -6.44
C MET A 6 9.17 6.53 -5.28
N THR A 7 9.83 7.53 -4.70
CA THR A 7 9.27 8.37 -3.61
C THR A 7 7.94 9.01 -3.98
N VAL A 8 7.82 9.59 -5.18
CA VAL A 8 6.56 10.17 -5.67
C VAL A 8 5.48 9.10 -5.84
N SER A 9 5.85 7.92 -6.33
CA SER A 9 4.91 6.80 -6.50
C SER A 9 4.41 6.26 -5.16
N ILE A 10 5.27 6.18 -4.14
CA ILE A 10 4.89 5.77 -2.80
C ILE A 10 3.90 6.76 -2.20
N ASN A 11 4.19 8.06 -2.25
CA ASN A 11 3.28 9.10 -1.75
C ASN A 11 1.94 9.14 -2.51
N LYS A 12 1.95 8.83 -3.81
CA LYS A 12 0.71 8.72 -4.60
C LYS A 12 -0.06 7.42 -4.31
N ALA A 13 0.63 6.34 -3.97
CA ALA A 13 0.01 5.06 -3.61
C ALA A 13 -0.56 5.09 -2.19
N ILE A 14 0.20 5.62 -1.22
CA ILE A 14 -0.13 5.67 0.20
C ILE A 14 -0.49 7.12 0.54
N ASN A 15 -1.77 7.43 0.43
CA ASN A 15 -2.33 8.76 0.70
C ASN A 15 -3.63 8.63 1.50
N THR A 16 -4.11 9.76 2.04
CA THR A 16 -5.31 9.82 2.89
C THR A 16 -6.63 9.73 2.12
N GLN A 17 -6.59 9.67 0.77
CA GLN A 17 -7.79 9.58 -0.05
C GLN A 17 -8.36 8.16 0.02
N GLU A 18 -9.66 8.00 0.16
CA GLU A 18 -10.35 6.69 0.24
C GLU A 18 -10.53 6.01 -1.13
N VAL A 19 -9.51 6.12 -1.98
CA VAL A 19 -9.47 5.50 -3.31
C VAL A 19 -8.52 4.31 -3.33
N ALA A 20 -8.86 3.32 -4.15
CA ALA A 20 -8.01 2.16 -4.41
C ALA A 20 -6.58 2.56 -4.81
N VAL A 21 -5.58 1.80 -4.38
CA VAL A 21 -4.19 2.00 -4.80
C VAL A 21 -4.07 1.74 -6.29
N LYS A 22 -3.65 2.76 -7.06
CA LYS A 22 -3.41 2.60 -8.49
C LYS A 22 -2.27 1.64 -8.74
N GLU A 23 -2.51 0.59 -9.53
CA GLU A 23 -1.51 -0.44 -9.82
C GLU A 23 -0.24 0.11 -10.47
N LYS A 24 -0.35 1.17 -11.27
CA LYS A 24 0.82 1.86 -11.86
C LYS A 24 1.83 2.30 -10.79
N HIS A 25 1.37 2.82 -9.66
CA HIS A 25 2.25 3.24 -8.57
C HIS A 25 2.84 2.05 -7.83
N ALA A 26 2.03 1.03 -7.53
CA ALA A 26 2.52 -0.21 -6.92
C ALA A 26 3.61 -0.88 -7.77
N ARG A 27 3.39 -1.00 -9.09
CA ARG A 27 4.36 -1.55 -10.04
C ARG A 27 5.65 -0.73 -10.09
N THR A 28 5.55 0.59 -10.02
CA THR A 28 6.72 1.47 -9.96
C THR A 28 7.52 1.26 -8.67
N CYS A 29 6.84 1.07 -7.53
CA CYS A 29 7.51 0.75 -6.27
C CYS A 29 8.25 -0.59 -6.34
N ILE A 30 7.63 -1.62 -6.91
CA ILE A 30 8.24 -2.95 -7.10
C ILE A 30 9.51 -2.83 -7.94
N LEU A 31 9.43 -2.22 -9.12
CA LEU A 31 10.59 -2.02 -10.01
C LEU A 31 11.68 -1.18 -9.33
N GLY A 32 11.28 -0.16 -8.55
CA GLY A 32 12.20 0.64 -7.75
C GLY A 32 13.01 -0.19 -6.76
N THR A 33 12.39 -1.14 -6.07
CA THR A 33 13.12 -2.03 -5.13
C THR A 33 14.14 -2.92 -5.82
N HIS A 34 13.87 -3.36 -7.05
CA HIS A 34 14.84 -4.13 -7.84
C HIS A 34 16.02 -3.27 -8.28
N HIS A 35 15.76 -2.02 -8.66
CA HIS A 35 16.82 -1.07 -9.03
C HIS A 35 17.72 -0.70 -7.85
N GLU A 36 17.13 -0.43 -6.69
CA GLU A 36 17.85 -0.11 -5.45
C GLU A 36 18.40 -1.34 -4.72
N LYS A 37 18.05 -2.56 -5.17
CA LYS A 37 18.39 -3.84 -4.54
C LYS A 37 17.95 -3.94 -3.07
N GLY A 38 16.83 -3.30 -2.71
CA GLY A 38 16.32 -3.23 -1.34
C GLY A 38 15.04 -2.39 -1.21
N ALA A 39 14.56 -2.26 0.03
CA ALA A 39 13.34 -1.49 0.36
C ALA A 39 13.64 -0.15 1.04
N GLN A 40 14.88 0.32 0.99
CA GLN A 40 15.34 1.44 1.82
C GLN A 40 14.55 2.73 1.56
N THR A 41 14.35 3.12 0.29
CA THR A 41 13.54 4.29 -0.05
C THR A 41 12.08 4.12 0.35
N PHE A 42 11.53 2.92 0.22
CA PHE A 42 10.17 2.61 0.65
C PHE A 42 9.99 2.89 2.15
N TRP A 43 10.83 2.29 2.99
CA TRP A 43 10.79 2.50 4.43
C TRP A 43 11.08 3.95 4.83
N CYS A 44 11.99 4.64 4.16
CA CYS A 44 12.29 6.05 4.43
C CYS A 44 11.06 6.96 4.24
N VAL A 45 10.22 6.68 3.24
CA VAL A 45 8.98 7.42 2.98
C VAL A 45 7.88 7.00 3.95
N VAL A 46 7.69 5.70 4.13
CA VAL A 46 6.63 5.12 4.98
C VAL A 46 6.79 5.55 6.44
N ASN A 47 8.01 5.60 6.96
CA ASN A 47 8.27 6.02 8.35
C ASN A 47 7.93 7.49 8.62
N ARG A 48 7.68 8.30 7.57
CA ARG A 48 7.21 9.69 7.70
C ARG A 48 5.69 9.79 7.71
N LEU A 49 4.97 8.70 7.41
CA LEU A 49 3.52 8.69 7.34
C LEU A 49 2.91 8.27 8.68
N PRO A 50 1.84 8.92 9.16
CA PRO A 50 1.18 8.57 10.42
C PRO A 50 0.25 7.36 10.22
N LEU A 51 0.81 6.18 9.96
CA LEU A 51 0.05 4.95 9.68
C LEU A 51 -0.85 4.51 10.84
N SER A 52 -0.39 4.72 12.08
CA SER A 52 -1.14 4.38 13.30
C SER A 52 -2.35 5.29 13.53
N SER A 53 -2.33 6.51 13.01
CA SER A 53 -3.41 7.49 13.18
C SER A 53 -4.44 7.48 12.06
N ASN A 54 -4.16 6.80 10.94
CA ASN A 54 -5.03 6.81 9.78
C ASN A 54 -5.16 5.41 9.17
N ALA A 55 -6.35 4.80 9.37
CA ALA A 55 -6.69 3.50 8.82
C ALA A 55 -6.55 3.43 7.29
N VAL A 56 -6.83 4.54 6.57
CA VAL A 56 -6.70 4.62 5.11
C VAL A 56 -5.25 4.46 4.66
N LEU A 57 -4.32 5.15 5.34
CA LEU A 57 -2.89 5.02 5.07
C LEU A 57 -2.40 3.62 5.43
N CYS A 58 -2.83 3.10 6.59
CA CYS A 58 -2.45 1.78 7.09
C CYS A 58 -2.76 0.69 6.06
N TRP A 59 -4.00 0.61 5.55
CA TRP A 59 -4.35 -0.44 4.60
C TRP A 59 -3.63 -0.30 3.26
N LYS A 60 -3.44 0.94 2.77
CA LYS A 60 -2.72 1.20 1.51
C LYS A 60 -1.27 0.80 1.61
N PHE A 61 -0.63 1.15 2.72
CA PHE A 61 0.70 0.70 3.05
C PHE A 61 0.75 -0.83 3.01
N CYS A 62 -0.13 -1.51 3.73
CA CYS A 62 -0.12 -2.96 3.80
C CYS A 62 -0.36 -3.61 2.43
N HIS A 63 -1.24 -3.05 1.60
CA HIS A 63 -1.49 -3.53 0.24
C HIS A 63 -0.24 -3.42 -0.65
N VAL A 64 0.41 -2.26 -0.65
CA VAL A 64 1.64 -2.03 -1.43
C VAL A 64 2.78 -2.89 -0.88
N PHE A 65 2.91 -2.99 0.44
CA PHE A 65 3.93 -3.75 1.12
C PHE A 65 3.79 -5.27 0.86
N HIS A 66 2.57 -5.79 0.87
CA HIS A 66 2.31 -7.18 0.50
C HIS A 66 2.74 -7.47 -0.94
N LYS A 67 2.40 -6.57 -1.89
CA LYS A 67 2.87 -6.70 -3.28
C LYS A 67 4.40 -6.62 -3.38
N LEU A 68 5.05 -5.77 -2.59
CA LEU A 68 6.52 -5.67 -2.53
C LEU A 68 7.18 -6.93 -1.96
N LEU A 69 6.59 -7.59 -0.96
CA LEU A 69 7.12 -8.85 -0.44
C LEU A 69 6.98 -9.99 -1.45
N ARG A 70 5.90 -9.97 -2.27
CA ARG A 70 5.63 -11.00 -3.28
C ARG A 70 6.47 -10.83 -4.54
N ASP A 71 6.50 -9.62 -5.09
CA ASP A 71 7.04 -9.34 -6.43
C ASP A 71 8.31 -8.44 -6.41
N GLY A 72 8.66 -7.89 -5.24
CA GLY A 72 9.82 -7.02 -5.06
C GLY A 72 11.15 -7.76 -4.93
N HIS A 73 12.21 -6.99 -4.68
CA HIS A 73 13.56 -7.54 -4.52
C HIS A 73 13.66 -8.45 -3.27
N PRO A 74 14.40 -9.57 -3.29
CA PRO A 74 14.50 -10.48 -2.13
C PRO A 74 15.07 -9.82 -0.85
N ASN A 75 15.85 -8.75 -0.98
CA ASN A 75 16.31 -7.98 0.19
C ASN A 75 15.21 -7.17 0.86
N VAL A 76 14.07 -6.91 0.21
CA VAL A 76 12.91 -6.25 0.82
C VAL A 76 12.51 -6.98 2.10
N LEU A 77 12.49 -8.31 2.07
CA LEU A 77 12.17 -9.13 3.24
C LEU A 77 13.20 -8.94 4.36
N LYS A 78 14.49 -8.96 4.03
CA LYS A 78 15.59 -8.76 5.00
C LYS A 78 15.56 -7.36 5.62
N ASP A 79 15.34 -6.32 4.81
CA ASP A 79 15.24 -4.93 5.27
C ASP A 79 14.03 -4.75 6.19
N SER A 80 12.92 -5.41 5.86
CA SER A 80 11.67 -5.35 6.61
C SER A 80 11.72 -6.04 7.97
N LEU A 81 12.64 -7.00 8.18
CA LEU A 81 12.81 -7.63 9.49
C LEU A 81 13.19 -6.63 10.59
N ARG A 82 13.84 -5.52 10.23
CA ARG A 82 14.17 -4.44 11.19
C ARG A 82 12.92 -3.74 11.71
N TYR A 83 11.85 -3.73 10.93
CA TYR A 83 10.56 -3.11 11.25
C TYR A 83 9.52 -4.13 11.74
N LYS A 84 9.95 -5.33 12.16
CA LYS A 84 9.06 -6.43 12.55
C LYS A 84 8.03 -6.02 13.61
N ASN A 85 8.43 -5.24 14.62
CA ASN A 85 7.50 -4.84 15.70
C ASN A 85 6.40 -3.91 15.16
N GLU A 86 6.77 -2.91 14.37
CA GLU A 86 5.82 -2.00 13.72
C GLU A 86 4.88 -2.77 12.77
N LEU A 87 5.42 -3.73 12.02
CA LEU A 87 4.63 -4.61 11.15
C LEU A 87 3.64 -5.47 11.93
N ILE A 88 4.01 -5.99 13.11
CA ILE A 88 3.11 -6.76 13.96
C ILE A 88 1.96 -5.87 14.45
N ASP A 89 2.25 -4.66 14.93
CA ASP A 89 1.22 -3.72 15.39
C ASP A 89 0.29 -3.30 14.25
N MET A 90 0.84 -3.02 13.07
CA MET A 90 0.05 -2.73 11.87
C MET A 90 -0.76 -3.94 11.39
N SER A 91 -0.23 -5.16 11.48
CA SER A 91 -0.94 -6.39 11.09
C SER A 91 -2.19 -6.65 11.93
N ARG A 92 -2.18 -6.24 13.22
CA ARG A 92 -3.36 -6.32 14.09
C ARG A 92 -4.45 -5.35 13.64
N MET A 93 -4.07 -4.15 13.21
CA MET A 93 -4.98 -3.21 12.56
C MET A 93 -5.46 -3.71 11.19
N TRP A 94 -4.64 -4.53 10.52
CA TRP A 94 -4.93 -5.08 9.21
C TRP A 94 -6.08 -6.07 9.21
N VAL A 95 -6.19 -6.95 10.21
CA VAL A 95 -7.34 -7.87 10.33
C VAL A 95 -8.64 -7.08 10.56
N SER A 96 -8.59 -6.01 11.35
CA SER A 96 -9.71 -5.11 11.57
C SER A 96 -10.10 -4.32 10.30
N CYS A 97 -9.11 -3.85 9.53
CA CYS A 97 -9.34 -3.09 8.29
C CYS A 97 -9.71 -3.97 7.09
N LEU A 98 -9.17 -5.19 6.95
CA LEU A 98 -9.50 -6.11 5.86
C LEU A 98 -10.98 -6.51 5.90
N TRP A 99 -11.57 -6.63 7.09
CA TRP A 99 -13.00 -6.79 7.25
C TRP A 99 -13.78 -5.54 6.77
N GLY A 100 -13.30 -4.33 7.09
CA GLY A 100 -13.94 -3.09 6.64
C GLY A 100 -13.78 -2.79 5.14
N ILE A 101 -12.64 -3.13 4.53
CA ILE A 101 -12.34 -2.80 3.13
C ILE A 101 -12.95 -3.80 2.17
N ALA A 102 -13.11 -5.07 2.57
CA ALA A 102 -13.97 -5.99 1.83
C ALA A 102 -15.37 -5.38 1.64
N SER A 103 -15.97 -4.84 2.72
CA SER A 103 -17.23 -4.11 2.64
C SER A 103 -17.19 -2.87 1.74
N VAL A 104 -16.12 -2.06 1.74
CA VAL A 104 -16.05 -0.87 0.87
C VAL A 104 -15.86 -1.24 -0.60
N ASN A 105 -15.06 -2.26 -0.90
CA ASN A 105 -14.84 -2.72 -2.28
C ASN A 105 -16.08 -3.43 -2.83
N GLU A 106 -16.83 -4.13 -1.98
CA GLU A 106 -18.14 -4.71 -2.28
C GLU A 106 -19.21 -3.61 -2.46
N LEU A 107 -19.23 -2.56 -1.64
CA LEU A 107 -20.13 -1.42 -1.83
C LEU A 107 -19.83 -0.60 -3.10
N LEU A 108 -18.56 -0.49 -3.52
CA LEU A 108 -18.18 0.16 -4.78
C LEU A 108 -18.46 -0.72 -6.01
N THR A 109 -18.52 -2.05 -5.86
CA THR A 109 -18.93 -2.96 -6.95
C THR A 109 -20.45 -3.16 -7.02
N VAL A 110 -21.16 -3.01 -5.89
CA VAL A 110 -22.63 -3.10 -5.84
C VAL A 110 -23.29 -1.73 -6.13
N GLY A 111 -22.58 -0.62 -5.93
CA GLY A 111 -23.03 0.74 -6.24
C GLY A 111 -23.09 1.12 -7.72
N ASP A 112 -22.61 0.24 -8.62
CA ASP A 112 -22.57 0.46 -10.09
C ASP A 112 -23.48 -0.52 -10.86
N SER A 113 -24.61 -0.92 -10.27
CA SER A 113 -25.59 -1.81 -10.94
C SER A 113 -27.07 -1.46 -10.72
N THR A 114 -27.39 -0.23 -10.29
CA THR A 114 -28.80 0.22 -10.17
C THR A 114 -29.14 1.52 -10.90
N ARG A 115 -28.42 1.88 -11.95
CA ARG A 115 -28.88 2.92 -12.90
C ARG A 115 -28.78 2.45 -14.34
N ASP A 116 -29.77 1.66 -14.75
CA ASP A 116 -30.31 1.81 -16.11
C ASP A 116 -31.76 2.33 -15.98
N PRO A 117 -32.03 3.59 -16.35
CA PRO A 117 -33.36 4.13 -16.50
C PRO A 117 -33.85 3.92 -17.94
N SER A 118 -34.11 2.68 -18.35
CA SER A 118 -34.65 2.37 -19.69
C SER A 118 -35.47 1.07 -19.71
N ILE A 119 -36.65 1.05 -19.07
CA ILE A 119 -37.90 0.39 -19.48
C ILE A 119 -39.02 0.89 -18.57
#